data_AF-A0A6I9ML39-F1
#
_entry.id   AF-A0A6I9ML39-F1
#
_cell.length_a   1.000
_cell.length_b   1.000
_cell.length_c   1.000
_cell.angle_alpha   90.00
_cell.angle_beta   90.00
_cell.angle_gamma   90.00
#
_symmetry.space_group_name_H-M   'P 1'
#
loop_
_entity.id
_entity.type
_entity.pdbx_description
1 polymer ?
#
loop_
_entity_poly.entity_id
_entity_poly.type
_entity_poly.pdbx_seq_one_letter_code
_entity_poly.pdbx_strand_id
1 'polypeptide(L)'
;SASESDATPEKRPRAEEKDGGGGEEARGTPKQKNRRRCYRCQTKLELVQQELGSCRCGYVFCMLHRLPEQHDCLFDHLGRGREEAVLKMVKLDRKVGRSCQRIGEECS
;
A
#
# COMPACT_ATOMS: atom_id res chain seq x y z
N SER A 1 37.27 -4.25 54.55
CA SER A 1 36.57 -5.26 53.75
C SER A 1 35.08 -5.04 53.88
N ALA A 2 34.47 -4.39 52.89
CA ALA A 2 33.03 -4.32 52.71
C ALA A 2 32.81 -4.34 51.19
N SER A 3 32.04 -5.32 50.76
CA SER A 3 31.83 -5.74 49.38
C SER A 3 30.33 -5.65 49.10
N GLU A 4 29.95 -4.91 48.07
CA GLU A 4 28.58 -4.76 47.58
C GLU A 4 28.69 -4.42 46.08
N SER A 5 28.59 -5.39 45.16
CA SER A 5 27.42 -6.14 44.67
C SER A 5 26.64 -5.39 43.58
N ASP A 6 26.78 -5.94 42.37
CA ASP A 6 26.27 -5.54 41.06
C ASP A 6 24.72 -5.42 41.00
N ALA A 7 24.23 -4.29 40.52
CA ALA A 7 22.81 -4.05 40.28
C ALA A 7 22.43 -4.36 38.82
N THR A 8 21.93 -5.57 38.59
CA THR A 8 21.32 -5.98 37.33
C THR A 8 19.91 -5.36 37.17
N PRO A 9 19.59 -4.68 36.05
CA PRO A 9 18.22 -4.28 35.77
C PRO A 9 17.42 -5.44 35.17
N GLU A 10 16.35 -5.82 35.85
CA GLU A 10 15.45 -6.90 35.46
C GLU A 10 14.71 -6.62 34.13
N LYS A 11 14.69 -7.65 33.27
CA LYS A 11 13.94 -7.67 32.00
C LYS A 11 12.44 -7.65 32.27
N ARG A 12 11.80 -6.53 31.96
CA ARG A 12 10.33 -6.45 31.82
C ARG A 12 9.84 -7.45 30.76
N PRO A 13 8.83 -8.30 31.05
CA PRO A 13 8.19 -9.10 30.02
C PRO A 13 7.36 -8.18 29.11
N ARG A 14 7.69 -8.19 27.82
CA ARG A 14 6.98 -7.46 26.78
C ARG A 14 5.65 -8.14 26.53
N ALA A 15 4.56 -7.45 26.86
CA ALA A 15 3.19 -7.86 26.60
C ALA A 15 2.99 -8.28 25.13
N GLU A 16 2.25 -9.36 24.95
CA GLU A 16 1.79 -9.85 23.65
C GLU A 16 0.82 -8.83 23.05
N GLU A 17 1.28 -8.12 22.03
CA GLU A 17 0.46 -7.20 21.26
C GLU A 17 -0.52 -8.00 20.38
N LYS A 18 -1.79 -7.82 20.76
CA LYS A 18 -3.02 -8.30 20.18
C LYS A 18 -3.11 -7.92 18.70
N ASP A 19 -3.38 -8.92 17.86
CA ASP A 19 -3.73 -8.79 16.45
C ASP A 19 -4.87 -7.79 16.27
N GLY A 20 -4.52 -6.61 15.78
CA GLY A 20 -5.42 -5.48 15.57
C GLY A 20 -5.26 -4.96 14.15
N GLY A 21 -5.90 -5.64 13.19
CA GLY A 21 -5.92 -5.26 11.78
C GLY A 21 -7.33 -5.04 11.27
N GLY A 22 -8.09 -4.16 11.95
CA GLY A 22 -9.35 -3.63 11.44
C GLY A 22 -9.10 -2.67 10.28
N GLY A 23 -9.72 -2.95 9.14
CA GLY A 23 -9.63 -2.16 7.91
C GLY A 23 -10.60 -2.74 6.89
N GLU A 24 -11.53 -1.88 6.50
CA GLU A 24 -12.90 -2.10 5.99
C GLU A 24 -13.08 -3.07 4.82
N GLU A 25 -14.29 -3.63 4.79
CA GLU A 25 -14.86 -4.54 3.79
C GLU A 25 -14.90 -3.93 2.39
N ALA A 26 -14.19 -4.55 1.44
CA ALA A 26 -14.54 -4.51 0.03
C ALA A 26 -14.12 -5.82 -0.66
N ARG A 27 -15.11 -6.69 -0.89
CA ARG A 27 -15.17 -7.75 -1.91
C ARG A 27 -14.09 -8.86 -1.81
N GLY A 28 -14.46 -9.95 -1.14
CA GLY A 28 -14.34 -11.33 -1.63
C GLY A 28 -12.97 -11.94 -1.95
N THR A 29 -11.85 -11.27 -1.67
CA THR A 29 -10.51 -11.83 -1.95
C THR A 29 -9.97 -12.57 -0.71
N PRO A 30 -9.38 -13.78 -0.84
CA PRO A 30 -8.83 -14.51 0.30
C PRO A 30 -7.71 -13.70 0.97
N LYS A 31 -7.99 -13.21 2.19
CA LYS A 31 -7.05 -12.43 3.00
C LYS A 31 -5.97 -13.36 3.56
N GLN A 32 -4.71 -12.94 3.48
CA GLN A 32 -3.57 -13.73 3.97
C GLN A 32 -3.68 -13.93 5.49
N LYS A 33 -3.86 -15.18 5.94
CA LYS A 33 -3.99 -15.54 7.36
C LYS A 33 -2.79 -15.11 8.22
N ASN A 34 -1.58 -15.15 7.66
CA ASN A 34 -0.36 -14.80 8.38
C ASN A 34 0.39 -13.67 7.67
N ARG A 35 0.15 -12.43 8.10
CA ARG A 35 0.79 -11.22 7.55
C ARG A 35 2.25 -11.04 8.01
N ARG A 36 2.75 -11.89 8.92
CA ARG A 36 4.13 -11.83 9.43
C ARG A 36 5.17 -12.47 8.51
N ARG A 37 4.75 -13.00 7.37
CA ARG A 37 5.63 -13.67 6.39
C ARG A 37 5.34 -13.17 4.99
N CYS A 38 6.37 -13.12 4.16
CA CYS A 38 6.22 -12.85 2.74
C CYS A 38 5.38 -13.95 2.07
N TYR A 39 4.39 -13.58 1.25
CA TYR A 39 3.57 -14.55 0.53
C TYR A 39 4.35 -15.35 -0.53
N ARG A 40 5.41 -14.76 -1.13
CA ARG A 40 6.23 -15.39 -2.17
C ARG A 40 7.33 -16.30 -1.62
N CYS A 41 8.12 -15.82 -0.66
CA CYS A 41 9.30 -16.53 -0.14
C CYS A 41 9.20 -16.98 1.32
N GLN A 42 8.08 -16.70 2.00
CA GLN A 42 7.79 -17.12 3.38
C GLN A 42 8.76 -16.63 4.47
N THR A 43 9.71 -15.74 4.11
CA THR A 43 10.60 -15.05 5.04
C THR A 43 9.81 -14.25 6.06
N LYS A 44 10.26 -14.25 7.31
CA LYS A 44 9.67 -13.46 8.40
C LYS A 44 9.83 -11.97 8.10
N LEU A 45 8.76 -11.22 8.26
CA LEU A 45 8.71 -9.78 8.04
C LEU A 45 8.72 -9.04 9.38
N GLU A 46 9.55 -8.00 9.45
CA GLU A 46 9.48 -7.03 10.53
C GLU A 46 8.24 -6.14 10.41
N LEU A 47 7.85 -5.45 11.50
CA LEU A 47 6.69 -4.55 11.52
C LEU A 47 6.71 -3.55 10.36
N VAL A 48 7.85 -2.91 10.12
CA VAL A 48 8.01 -1.94 9.02
C VAL A 48 7.82 -2.59 7.65
N GLN A 49 8.33 -3.82 7.46
CA GLN A 49 8.19 -4.55 6.21
C GLN A 49 6.76 -5.03 5.96
N GLN A 50 5.97 -5.27 7.02
CA GLN A 50 4.57 -5.66 6.88
C GLN A 50 3.72 -4.52 6.31
N GLU A 51 3.98 -3.28 6.74
CA GLU A 51 3.29 -2.10 6.24
C GLU A 51 3.77 -1.73 4.82
N LEU A 52 5.09 -1.64 4.60
CA LEU A 52 5.67 -1.30 3.30
C LEU A 52 5.42 -2.38 2.24
N GLY A 53 5.36 -3.64 2.67
CA GLY A 53 5.15 -4.80 1.81
C GLY A 53 3.69 -5.11 1.55
N SER A 54 2.75 -4.31 2.09
CA SER A 54 1.33 -4.49 1.83
C SER A 54 1.02 -4.10 0.37
N CYS A 55 0.58 -5.08 -0.41
CA CYS A 55 0.19 -4.85 -1.80
C CYS A 55 -1.33 -4.67 -1.91
N ARG A 56 -1.74 -3.92 -2.92
CA ARG A 56 -3.15 -3.70 -3.29
C ARG A 56 -3.89 -4.99 -3.68
N CYS A 57 -3.17 -6.08 -3.97
CA CYS A 57 -3.74 -7.41 -4.18
C CYS A 57 -4.15 -8.12 -2.89
N GLY A 58 -3.86 -7.57 -1.71
CA GLY A 58 -4.28 -8.12 -0.41
C GLY A 58 -3.25 -9.02 0.28
N TYR A 59 -2.07 -9.21 -0.32
CA TYR A 59 -0.97 -9.99 0.23
C TYR A 59 0.18 -9.09 0.74
N VAL A 60 1.05 -9.65 1.60
CA VAL A 60 2.20 -8.95 2.19
C VAL A 60 3.52 -9.58 1.72
N PHE A 61 4.48 -8.75 1.34
CA PHE A 61 5.74 -9.17 0.74
C PHE A 61 6.97 -8.59 1.47
N CYS A 62 8.14 -9.19 1.25
CA CYS A 62 9.41 -8.60 1.69
C CYS A 62 9.87 -7.51 0.71
N MET A 63 10.93 -6.79 1.05
CA MET A 63 11.47 -5.70 0.21
C MET A 63 11.89 -6.14 -1.20
N LEU A 64 12.22 -7.42 -1.38
CA LEU A 64 12.59 -8.01 -2.67
C LEU A 64 11.40 -8.46 -3.52
N HIS A 65 10.19 -8.53 -2.95
CA HIS A 65 8.98 -8.99 -3.64
C HIS A 65 7.84 -7.96 -3.60
N ARG A 66 8.14 -6.72 -3.20
CA ARG A 66 7.12 -5.67 -3.02
C ARG A 66 6.54 -5.17 -4.34
N LEU A 67 7.33 -5.21 -5.42
CA LEU A 67 6.90 -4.68 -6.71
C LEU A 67 5.98 -5.67 -7.42
N PRO A 68 4.99 -5.19 -8.19
CA PRO A 68 4.03 -6.06 -8.88
C PRO A 68 4.67 -7.13 -9.77
N GLU A 69 5.77 -6.79 -10.43
CA GLU A 69 6.53 -7.67 -11.32
C GLU A 69 7.23 -8.82 -10.58
N GLN A 70 7.46 -8.67 -9.27
CA GLN A 70 8.21 -9.65 -8.48
C GLN A 70 7.31 -10.74 -7.86
N HIS A 71 5.99 -10.55 -7.90
CA HIS A 71 5.03 -11.48 -7.30
C HIS A 71 3.81 -11.78 -8.19
N ASP A 72 3.90 -11.45 -9.48
CA ASP A 72 2.82 -11.67 -10.46
C ASP A 72 1.49 -11.12 -9.94
N CYS A 73 1.48 -9.82 -9.60
CA CYS A 73 0.35 -9.17 -8.95
C CYS A 73 -0.95 -9.35 -9.75
N LEU A 74 -1.97 -9.93 -9.11
CA LEU A 74 -3.30 -10.13 -9.69
C LEU A 74 -4.16 -8.85 -9.69
N PHE A 75 -3.62 -7.74 -9.19
CA PHE A 75 -4.35 -6.48 -9.12
C PHE A 75 -4.25 -5.69 -10.43
N ASP A 76 -5.38 -5.24 -11.00
CA ASP A 76 -5.39 -4.43 -12.23
C ASP A 76 -4.95 -2.98 -11.98
N HIS A 77 -3.63 -2.76 -12.08
CA HIS A 77 -3.02 -1.44 -11.94
C HIS A 77 -3.39 -0.48 -13.08
N LEU A 78 -3.59 -1.00 -14.29
CA LEU A 78 -3.86 -0.18 -15.47
C LEU A 78 -5.29 0.37 -15.45
N GLY A 79 -6.27 -0.49 -15.20
CA GLY A 79 -7.67 -0.10 -15.08
C GLY A 79 -7.87 0.90 -13.94
N ARG A 80 -7.29 0.64 -12.77
CA ARG A 80 -7.39 1.57 -11.63
C ARG A 80 -6.74 2.92 -11.92
N GLY A 81 -5.57 2.92 -12.56
CA GLY A 81 -4.88 4.16 -12.94
C GLY A 81 -5.69 4.99 -13.93
N ARG A 82 -6.35 4.33 -14.90
CA ARG A 82 -7.24 4.98 -15.86
C ARG A 82 -8.46 5.59 -15.18
N GLU A 83 -9.13 4.83 -14.32
CA GLU A 83 -10.29 5.30 -13.57
C GLU A 83 -9.94 6.52 -12.71
N GLU A 84 -8.83 6.45 -11.97
CA GLU A 84 -8.36 7.54 -11.13
C GLU A 84 -8.03 8.79 -11.96
N ALA A 85 -7.40 8.62 -13.13
CA ALA A 85 -7.12 9.71 -14.05
C ALA A 85 -8.42 10.36 -14.56
N VAL A 86 -9.41 9.56 -14.98
CA VAL A 86 -10.72 10.05 -15.45
C VAL A 86 -11.45 10.81 -14.35
N LEU A 87 -11.44 10.30 -13.12
CA LEU A 87 -12.07 10.97 -11.97
C LEU A 87 -11.40 12.30 -11.64
N LYS A 88 -10.07 12.40 -11.79
CA LYS A 88 -9.30 13.63 -11.54
C LYS A 88 -9.33 14.62 -12.71
N MET A 89 -9.84 14.24 -13.88
CA MET A 89 -10.04 15.20 -14.96
C MET A 89 -11.05 16.26 -14.54
N VAL A 90 -10.63 17.52 -14.63
CA VAL A 90 -11.50 18.67 -14.38
C VAL A 90 -12.64 18.63 -15.39
N LYS A 91 -13.85 18.36 -14.91
CA LYS A 91 -15.06 18.48 -15.71
C LYS A 91 -15.31 19.97 -15.91
N LEU A 92 -15.28 20.41 -17.17
CA LEU A 92 -15.74 21.75 -17.49
C LEU A 92 -17.27 21.73 -17.47
N ASP A 93 -17.87 22.19 -16.36
CA ASP A 93 -19.32 22.30 -16.20
C ASP A 93 -19.96 23.29 -17.18
N ARG A 94 -19.17 24.24 -17.70
CA ARG A 94 -19.59 25.16 -18.75
C ARG A 94 -19.15 24.63 -20.11
N LYS A 95 -20.09 24.52 -21.05
CA LYS A 95 -19.79 24.36 -22.48
C LYS A 95 -18.98 25.57 -22.95
N VAL A 96 -17.66 25.49 -22.88
CA VAL A 96 -16.80 26.30 -23.74
C VAL A 96 -17.00 25.69 -25.13
N GLY A 97 -17.76 26.39 -25.97
CA GLY A 97 -18.10 25.92 -27.32
C GLY A 97 -16.85 25.61 -28.16
N ARG A 98 -17.05 24.96 -29.31
CA ARG A 98 -16.00 24.63 -30.30
C ARG A 98 -15.34 25.85 -30.96
N SER A 99 -15.38 27.03 -30.35
CA SER A 99 -14.76 28.24 -30.87
C SER A 99 -13.29 28.32 -30.45
N CYS A 100 -12.50 27.28 -30.72
CA CYS A 100 -11.11 27.53 -31.12
C CYS A 100 -11.17 27.84 -32.61
N GLN A 101 -11.54 29.06 -32.97
CA GLN A 101 -11.20 29.56 -34.30
C GLN A 101 -9.68 29.61 -34.34
N ARG A 102 -9.08 28.96 -35.35
CA ARG A 102 -7.66 29.10 -35.64
C ARG A 102 -7.39 30.58 -35.82
N ILE A 103 -6.52 31.18 -35.01
CA ILE A 103 -6.10 32.58 -35.20
C ILE A 103 -5.43 32.63 -36.59
N GLY A 104 -6.13 33.19 -37.58
CA GLY A 104 -5.65 33.31 -38.96
C GLY A 104 -6.63 32.89 -40.07
N GLU A 105 -7.91 32.59 -39.78
CA GLU A 105 -8.90 32.50 -40.86
C GLU A 105 -9.53 33.89 -41.06
N GLU A 106 -8.94 34.61 -42.01
CA GLU A 106 -9.21 36.02 -42.28
C GLU A 106 -10.65 36.22 -42.77
N CYS A 107 -11.35 37.18 -42.16
CA CYS A 107 -12.63 37.69 -42.68
C CYS A 107 -12.43 38.24 -44.10
N SER A 108 -13.03 37.58 -45.09
CA SER A 108 -13.48 38.20 -46.35
C SER A 108 -14.96 38.53 -46.26
#